data_AF-A0A7S3PS38-F1
#
_entry.id   AF-A0A7S3PS38-F1
#
_cell.length_a   1.000
_cell.length_b   1.000
_cell.length_c   1.000
_cell.angle_alpha   90.00
_cell.angle_beta   90.00
_cell.angle_gamma   90.00
#
_symmetry.space_group_name_H-M   'P 1'
#
loop_
_entity.id
_entity.type
_entity.pdbx_description
1 polymer ?
#
loop_
_entity_poly.entity_id
_entity_poly.type
_entity_poly.pdbx_seq_one_letter_code
_entity_poly.pdbx_strand_id
1 'polypeptide(L)'
;KWMAYNKNSPPLHLRGWKPGKDETPDFVILPEDSVIMTVNAAEICPSDRFSSGYVLRFPRAVKLWRDDKTWDECMTFKELKKLYQEQGGGIHGKRKAADLSIEAFGRKRALSSPSRPRIQSGDVVPQFRPTDLSHVVVQ
;
A
#
# COMPACT_ATOMS: atom_id res chain seq x y z
N LYS A 1 -25.74 -5.57 5.26
CA LYS A 1 -26.56 -5.23 4.06
C LYS A 1 -26.03 -3.96 3.38
N TRP A 2 -25.97 -3.91 2.05
CA TRP A 2 -25.56 -2.70 1.30
C TRP A 2 -26.72 -1.72 1.11
N MET A 3 -26.46 -0.42 1.22
CA MET A 3 -27.43 0.66 1.06
C MET A 3 -26.87 1.72 0.12
N ALA A 4 -27.72 2.31 -0.74
CA ALA A 4 -27.30 3.40 -1.61
C ALA A 4 -26.87 4.63 -0.77
N TYR A 5 -25.73 5.22 -1.11
CA TYR A 5 -25.26 6.42 -0.41
C TYR A 5 -26.03 7.66 -0.86
N ASN A 6 -26.50 8.44 0.10
CA ASN A 6 -27.17 9.71 -0.16
C ASN A 6 -26.45 10.84 0.59
N LYS A 7 -25.87 11.79 -0.17
CA LYS A 7 -25.14 12.94 0.38
C LYS A 7 -26.00 13.84 1.28
N ASN A 8 -27.31 13.92 1.03
CA ASN A 8 -28.24 14.75 1.81
C ASN A 8 -28.71 14.06 3.09
N SER A 9 -28.57 12.75 3.16
CA SER A 9 -28.96 11.94 4.33
C SER A 9 -27.89 10.88 4.60
N PRO A 10 -26.68 11.30 5.03
CA PRO A 10 -25.62 10.34 5.32
C PRO A 10 -25.98 9.51 6.56
N PRO A 11 -25.58 8.22 6.61
CA PRO A 11 -25.70 7.38 7.79
C PRO A 11 -25.03 8.01 9.02
N LEU A 12 -25.51 7.65 10.22
CA LEU A 12 -25.02 8.21 11.49
C LEU A 12 -23.49 8.17 11.62
N HIS A 13 -22.87 7.05 11.26
CA HIS A 13 -21.43 6.82 11.35
C HIS A 13 -20.59 7.59 10.30
N LEU A 14 -21.23 8.18 9.28
CA LEU A 14 -20.59 9.05 8.29
C LEU A 14 -20.99 10.53 8.45
N ARG A 15 -21.75 10.89 9.48
CA ARG A 15 -22.14 12.29 9.69
C ARG A 15 -20.92 13.18 9.90
N GLY A 16 -20.90 14.31 9.21
CA GLY A 16 -19.79 15.27 9.26
C GLY A 16 -18.68 15.02 8.25
N TRP A 17 -18.64 13.83 7.62
CA TRP A 17 -17.75 13.60 6.49
C TRP A 17 -18.24 14.36 5.25
N LYS A 18 -17.36 15.15 4.64
CA LYS A 18 -17.63 15.92 3.42
C LYS A 18 -16.72 15.42 2.30
N PRO A 19 -17.06 14.29 1.64
CA PRO A 19 -16.23 13.77 0.57
C PRO A 19 -16.17 14.73 -0.61
N GLY A 20 -15.01 14.74 -1.28
CA GLY A 20 -14.89 15.27 -2.63
C GLY A 20 -15.75 14.48 -3.62
N LYS A 21 -15.91 15.00 -4.84
CA LYS A 21 -16.70 14.33 -5.89
C LYS A 21 -16.21 12.91 -6.17
N ASP A 22 -14.89 12.73 -6.21
CA ASP A 22 -14.26 11.45 -6.54
C ASP A 22 -14.19 10.47 -5.35
N GLU A 23 -14.39 10.95 -4.12
CA GLU A 23 -14.31 10.16 -2.89
C GLU A 23 -15.70 9.72 -2.38
N THR A 24 -16.75 10.06 -3.13
CA THR A 24 -18.12 9.74 -2.76
C THR A 24 -18.45 8.31 -3.18
N PRO A 25 -18.80 7.41 -2.26
CA PRO A 25 -19.16 6.04 -2.61
C PRO A 25 -20.57 5.97 -3.20
N ASP A 26 -20.82 4.98 -4.06
CA ASP A 26 -22.17 4.68 -4.56
C ASP A 26 -23.02 3.97 -3.50
N PHE A 27 -22.39 3.09 -2.72
CA PHE A 27 -23.04 2.28 -1.69
C PHE A 27 -22.24 2.30 -0.38
N VAL A 28 -22.96 2.16 0.73
CA VAL A 28 -22.43 2.10 2.08
C VAL A 28 -22.96 0.87 2.80
N ILE A 29 -22.17 0.37 3.74
CA ILE A 29 -22.52 -0.73 4.62
C ILE A 29 -22.48 -0.25 6.08
N LEU A 30 -23.37 -0.76 6.92
CA LEU A 30 -23.30 -0.48 8.35
C LEU A 30 -22.04 -1.12 8.95
N PRO A 31 -21.38 -0.49 9.94
CA PRO A 31 -20.19 -1.05 10.57
C PRO A 31 -20.40 -2.48 11.09
N GLU A 32 -21.55 -2.74 11.72
CA GLU A 32 -21.93 -4.06 12.27
C GLU A 32 -22.04 -5.18 11.23
N ASP A 33 -22.36 -4.81 9.98
CA ASP A 33 -22.46 -5.73 8.84
C ASP A 33 -21.16 -5.78 8.02
N SER A 34 -20.16 -4.99 8.40
CA SER A 34 -18.92 -4.81 7.64
C SER A 34 -17.86 -5.84 8.03
N VAL A 35 -16.73 -5.80 7.35
CA VAL A 35 -15.58 -6.68 7.59
C VAL A 35 -14.32 -5.85 7.82
N ILE A 36 -13.40 -6.37 8.63
CA ILE A 36 -12.08 -5.77 8.82
C ILE A 36 -11.11 -6.32 7.77
N MET A 37 -10.49 -5.39 7.04
CA MET A 37 -9.45 -5.67 6.07
C MET A 37 -8.09 -5.21 6.59
N THR A 38 -7.05 -6.00 6.29
CA THR A 38 -5.66 -5.58 6.49
C THR A 38 -5.15 -4.85 5.25
N VAL A 39 -4.74 -3.61 5.43
CA VAL A 39 -4.18 -2.76 4.36
C VAL A 39 -2.70 -2.50 4.66
N ASN A 40 -1.86 -2.68 3.64
CA ASN A 40 -0.47 -2.26 3.67
C ASN A 40 -0.30 -1.01 2.80
N ALA A 41 0.47 -0.04 3.27
CA ALA A 41 0.72 1.20 2.56
C ALA A 41 2.19 1.59 2.68
N ALA A 42 2.68 2.39 1.75
CA ALA A 42 4.06 2.87 1.79
C ALA A 42 4.27 3.96 2.86
N GLU A 43 3.27 4.81 3.06
CA GLU A 43 3.33 5.98 3.94
C GLU A 43 1.92 6.49 4.28
N ILE A 44 1.77 7.08 5.46
CA ILE A 44 0.60 7.85 5.90
C ILE A 44 0.90 9.33 5.64
N CYS A 45 0.07 9.99 4.83
CA CYS A 45 0.17 11.42 4.51
C CYS A 45 -0.96 12.22 5.17
N PRO A 46 -0.75 13.47 5.62
CA PRO A 46 -1.84 14.33 6.04
C PRO A 46 -2.77 14.67 4.85
N SER A 47 -4.08 14.67 5.07
CA SER A 47 -5.08 15.04 4.06
C SER A 47 -6.37 15.54 4.72
N ASP A 48 -6.97 16.56 4.14
CA ASP A 48 -8.26 17.14 4.54
C ASP A 48 -9.48 16.45 3.90
N ARG A 49 -9.26 15.54 2.94
CA ARG A 49 -10.34 14.83 2.21
C ARG A 49 -11.04 13.76 3.04
N PHE A 50 -10.33 13.20 4.02
CA PHE A 50 -10.81 12.11 4.86
C PHE A 50 -10.98 12.60 6.30
N SER A 51 -12.04 12.15 6.97
CA SER A 51 -12.34 12.56 8.36
C SER A 51 -11.24 12.17 9.36
N SER A 52 -10.36 11.23 9.02
CA SER A 52 -9.17 10.86 9.80
C SER A 52 -8.11 11.97 9.84
N GLY A 53 -8.13 12.91 8.89
CA GLY A 53 -7.03 13.87 8.68
C GLY A 53 -5.81 13.27 7.96
N TYR A 54 -5.88 12.01 7.52
CA TYR A 54 -4.79 11.27 6.91
C TYR A 54 -5.25 10.40 5.74
N VAL A 55 -4.35 10.16 4.78
CA VAL A 55 -4.53 9.25 3.64
C VAL A 55 -3.34 8.29 3.54
N LEU A 56 -3.60 7.08 3.04
CA LEU A 56 -2.56 6.08 2.78
C LEU A 56 -2.02 6.22 1.36
N ARG A 57 -0.69 6.27 1.20
CA ARG A 57 -0.03 6.30 -0.11
C ARG A 57 0.31 4.88 -0.57
N PHE A 58 -0.15 4.53 -1.77
CA PHE A 58 -0.04 3.18 -2.35
C PHE A 58 -0.65 2.08 -1.47
N PRO A 59 -1.91 2.21 -1.03
CA PRO A 59 -2.57 1.19 -0.22
C PRO A 59 -2.78 -0.10 -1.04
N ARG A 60 -2.57 -1.24 -0.40
CA ARG A 60 -2.76 -2.58 -0.96
C ARG A 60 -3.52 -3.44 0.05
N ALA A 61 -4.59 -4.07 -0.39
CA ALA A 61 -5.28 -5.08 0.39
C ALA A 61 -4.38 -6.32 0.54
N VAL A 62 -4.08 -6.71 1.78
CA VAL A 62 -3.27 -7.90 2.07
C VAL A 62 -4.16 -9.07 2.45
N LYS A 63 -5.12 -8.83 3.35
CA LYS A 63 -6.10 -9.82 3.81
C LYS A 63 -7.46 -9.15 3.84
N LEU A 64 -8.36 -9.57 2.95
CA LEU A 64 -9.68 -8.95 2.80
C LEU A 64 -10.56 -9.21 4.03
N TRP A 65 -10.58 -10.46 4.50
CA TRP A 65 -11.45 -10.89 5.60
C TRP A 65 -10.55 -11.30 6.77
N ARG A 66 -10.49 -10.47 7.82
CA ARG A 66 -9.90 -10.89 9.10
C ARG A 66 -10.96 -11.60 9.93
N ASP A 67 -10.94 -12.92 9.90
CA ASP A 67 -11.84 -13.75 10.72
C ASP A 67 -11.48 -13.69 12.23
N ASP A 68 -10.29 -13.17 12.53
CA ASP A 68 -9.73 -13.06 13.87
C ASP A 68 -10.14 -11.76 14.60
N LYS A 69 -10.85 -10.84 13.94
CA LYS A 69 -11.30 -9.57 14.54
C LYS A 69 -12.76 -9.29 14.25
N THR A 70 -13.48 -8.73 15.23
CA THR A 70 -14.85 -8.24 15.04
C THR A 70 -14.86 -6.81 14.52
N TRP A 71 -15.98 -6.35 13.94
CA TRP A 71 -16.10 -5.04 13.28
C TRP A 71 -15.71 -3.85 14.18
N ASP A 72 -15.89 -3.98 15.49
CA ASP A 72 -15.59 -2.98 16.51
C ASP A 72 -14.10 -2.91 16.89
N GLU A 73 -13.32 -3.94 16.56
CA GLU A 73 -11.86 -4.01 16.79
C GLU A 73 -11.04 -3.37 15.66
N CYS A 74 -11.65 -2.43 14.94
CA CYS A 74 -11.00 -1.67 13.90
C CYS A 74 -9.96 -0.70 14.49
N MET A 75 -9.01 -0.31 13.64
CA MET A 75 -7.93 0.58 14.06
C MET A 75 -8.49 1.94 14.50
N THR A 76 -8.09 2.40 15.67
CA THR A 76 -8.55 3.68 16.23
C THR A 76 -7.77 4.86 15.67
N PHE A 77 -8.37 6.07 15.69
CA PHE A 77 -7.68 7.30 15.28
C PHE A 77 -6.41 7.59 16.12
N LYS A 78 -6.40 7.19 17.40
CA LYS A 78 -5.24 7.36 18.28
C LYS A 78 -4.07 6.48 17.82
N GLU A 79 -4.33 5.23 17.48
CA GLU A 79 -3.32 4.32 16.93
C GLU A 79 -2.82 4.81 15.57
N LEU A 80 -3.71 5.31 14.70
CA LEU A 80 -3.32 5.85 13.40
C LEU A 80 -2.38 7.05 13.56
N LYS A 81 -2.72 7.98 14.46
CA LYS A 81 -1.87 9.13 14.78
C LYS A 81 -0.52 8.70 15.35
N LYS A 82 -0.49 7.67 16.21
CA LYS A 82 0.74 7.10 16.75
C LYS A 82 1.63 6.53 15.63
N LEU A 83 1.08 5.73 14.71
CA LEU A 83 1.83 5.22 13.56
C LEU A 83 2.39 6.35 12.68
N TYR A 84 1.60 7.39 12.44
CA TYR A 84 2.05 8.56 11.69
C TYR A 84 3.24 9.27 12.36
N GLN A 85 3.19 9.45 13.69
CA GLN A 85 4.28 10.03 14.46
C GLN A 85 5.55 9.16 14.43
N GLU A 86 5.38 7.84 14.53
CA GLU A 86 6.48 6.86 14.47
C GLU A 86 7.14 6.82 13.09
N GLN A 87 6.38 7.05 12.02
CA GLN A 87 6.90 7.10 10.65
C GLN A 87 7.86 8.28 10.42
N GLY A 88 7.78 9.35 11.23
CA GLY A 88 8.70 10.49 11.15
C GLY A 88 8.36 11.54 10.09
N GLY A 89 7.10 11.66 9.69
CA GLY A 89 6.60 12.86 8.99
C GLY A 89 7.06 13.10 7.55
N GLY A 90 7.45 12.06 6.80
CA GLY A 90 7.66 12.18 5.36
C GLY A 90 8.41 11.02 4.70
N ILE A 91 8.58 11.14 3.37
CA ILE A 91 9.19 10.19 2.42
C ILE A 91 10.57 9.63 2.85
N HIS A 92 11.28 10.32 3.76
CA HIS A 92 12.63 9.97 4.22
C HIS A 92 12.72 9.57 5.70
N GLY A 93 11.58 9.40 6.38
CA GLY A 93 11.54 8.87 7.74
C GLY A 93 12.23 7.50 7.78
N LYS A 94 13.23 7.35 8.66
CA LYS A 94 14.02 6.12 8.79
C LYS A 94 13.05 4.95 8.88
N ARG A 95 13.04 4.08 7.86
CA ARG A 95 12.19 2.89 7.81
C ARG A 95 12.54 2.00 9.00
N LYS A 96 11.88 2.19 10.14
CA LYS A 96 11.57 1.08 11.01
C LYS A 96 10.34 0.47 10.38
N ALA A 97 10.56 -0.36 9.36
CA ALA A 97 9.58 -1.38 9.01
C ALA A 97 9.50 -2.31 10.23
N ALA A 98 8.88 -1.83 11.30
CA ALA A 98 8.44 -2.66 12.39
C ALA A 98 7.33 -3.50 11.76
N ASP A 99 7.73 -4.70 11.37
CA ASP A 99 7.17 -5.99 11.76
C ASP A 99 5.95 -5.99 12.71
N LEU A 100 5.03 -5.04 12.56
CA LEU A 100 3.80 -4.95 13.34
C LEU A 100 2.82 -5.92 12.70
N SER A 101 2.98 -7.19 13.10
CA SER A 101 2.15 -8.37 12.85
C SER A 101 2.28 -9.09 11.50
N ILE A 102 3.50 -9.48 11.11
CA ILE A 102 3.70 -10.75 10.37
C ILE A 102 4.36 -11.78 11.30
N GLU A 103 3.80 -11.96 12.49
CA GLU A 103 4.01 -13.22 13.21
C GLU A 103 2.90 -14.18 12.76
N ALA A 104 3.28 -15.20 11.96
CA ALA A 104 2.66 -16.54 11.85
C ALA A 104 2.51 -17.14 10.45
N PHE A 105 2.89 -16.50 9.34
CA PHE A 105 2.94 -17.19 8.03
C PHE A 105 4.28 -17.04 7.33
N GLY A 106 5.17 -17.97 7.69
CA GLY A 106 6.38 -18.41 6.98
C GLY A 106 6.78 -17.62 5.74
N ARG A 107 7.48 -16.51 5.94
CA ARG A 107 8.27 -15.92 4.85
C ARG A 107 9.53 -16.77 4.69
N LYS A 108 9.50 -17.64 3.68
CA LYS A 108 10.71 -18.28 3.15
C LYS A 108 11.70 -17.15 2.85
N ARG A 109 12.85 -17.17 3.52
CA ARG A 109 13.97 -16.26 3.25
C ARG A 109 14.18 -16.25 1.73
N ALA A 110 14.08 -15.08 1.11
CA ALA A 110 14.46 -14.94 -0.29
C ALA A 110 15.91 -15.39 -0.39
N LEU A 111 16.14 -16.50 -1.10
CA LEU A 111 17.48 -16.92 -1.49
C LEU A 111 18.14 -15.70 -2.16
N SER A 112 19.33 -15.33 -1.69
CA SER A 112 20.12 -14.27 -2.29
C SER A 112 20.27 -14.56 -3.79
N SER A 113 19.59 -13.78 -4.62
CA SER A 113 19.81 -13.84 -6.07
C SER A 113 21.29 -13.56 -6.33
N PRO A 114 22.01 -14.39 -7.10
CA PRO A 114 23.41 -14.14 -7.40
C PRO A 114 23.53 -12.75 -8.02
N SER A 115 24.46 -11.94 -7.50
CA SER A 115 24.71 -10.59 -7.99
C SER A 115 25.03 -10.65 -9.48
N ARG A 116 24.13 -10.15 -10.34
CA ARG A 116 24.46 -9.97 -11.76
C ARG A 116 25.64 -8.99 -11.84
N PRO A 117 26.70 -9.30 -12.61
CA PRO A 117 27.80 -8.39 -12.80
C PRO A 117 27.27 -7.06 -13.38
N ARG A 118 27.77 -5.95 -12.83
CA ARG A 118 27.39 -4.61 -13.24
C ARG A 118 27.92 -4.34 -14.64
N ILE A 119 27.02 -4.26 -15.61
CA ILE A 119 27.33 -3.82 -16.99
C ILE A 119 27.76 -2.34 -16.89
N GLN A 120 28.98 -2.02 -17.34
CA GLN A 120 29.45 -0.64 -17.37
C GLN A 120 28.77 0.12 -18.53
N SER A 121 28.62 1.44 -18.39
CA SER A 121 28.08 2.26 -19.48
C SER A 121 28.99 2.15 -20.71
N GLY A 122 28.51 1.53 -21.78
CA GLY A 122 29.26 1.25 -23.01
C GLY A 122 29.35 -0.24 -23.36
N ASP A 123 29.07 -1.12 -22.42
CA ASP A 123 29.05 -2.56 -22.67
C ASP A 123 27.75 -2.98 -23.37
N VAL A 124 27.88 -3.51 -24.59
CA VAL A 124 26.79 -4.18 -25.29
C VAL A 124 26.71 -5.63 -24.80
N VAL A 125 25.51 -6.06 -24.40
CA VAL A 125 25.27 -7.43 -23.94
C VAL A 125 25.68 -8.43 -25.04
N PRO A 126 26.22 -9.62 -24.67
CA PRO A 126 26.84 -10.53 -25.63
C PRO A 126 25.99 -10.85 -26.86
N GLN A 127 24.67 -10.98 -26.69
CA GLN A 127 23.75 -11.28 -27.79
C GLN A 127 23.54 -10.15 -28.81
N PHE A 128 23.97 -8.93 -28.52
CA PHE A 128 23.89 -7.78 -29.45
C PHE A 128 25.28 -7.32 -29.92
N ARG A 129 26.34 -8.09 -29.62
CA ARG A 129 27.66 -7.80 -30.18
C ARG A 129 27.66 -8.15 -31.67
N PRO A 130 28.22 -7.30 -32.54
CA PRO A 130 28.37 -7.64 -33.96
C PRO A 130 29.25 -8.88 -34.11
N THR A 131 28.97 -9.69 -35.13
CA THR A 131 29.80 -10.85 -35.50
C THR A 131 31.21 -10.37 -35.81
N ASP A 132 32.23 -11.06 -35.27
CA ASP A 132 33.62 -10.73 -35.58
C ASP A 132 33.92 -11.07 -37.05
N LEU A 133 34.25 -10.04 -37.83
CA LEU A 133 34.58 -10.13 -39.26
C LEU A 133 36.09 -10.06 -39.50
N SER A 134 36.92 -10.11 -38.45
CA SER A 134 38.39 -10.02 -38.54
C SER A 134 39.03 -11.06 -39.46
N HIS A 135 38.33 -12.18 -39.71
CA HIS A 135 38.78 -13.26 -40.57
C HIS A 135 38.28 -13.17 -42.03
N VAL A 136 37.49 -12.16 -42.38
CA VAL A 136 36.96 -12.00 -43.74
C VAL A 136 37.92 -11.15 -44.56
N VAL A 137 38.71 -11.79 -45.42
CA VAL A 137 39.53 -11.11 -46.43
C VAL A 137 38.70 -10.95 -47.69
N VAL A 138 38.43 -9.71 -48.08
CA VAL A 138 37.79 -9.38 -49.36
C VAL A 138 38.85 -9.47 -50.45
N GLN A 139 38.65 -10.35 -51.44
CA GLN A 139 39.49 -10.45 -52.64
C GLN A 139 39.14 -9.37 -53.67
#